data_AF-A0A4Q1RTP5-F1
#
_entry.id   AF-A0A4Q1RTP5-F1
#
_cell.length_a   1.000
_cell.length_b   1.000
_cell.length_c   1.000
_cell.angle_alpha   90.00
_cell.angle_beta   90.00
_cell.angle_gamma   90.00
#
_symmetry.space_group_name_H-M   'P 1'
#
loop_
_entity.id
_entity.type
_entity.pdbx_description
1 polymer ?
#
loop_
_entity_poly.entity_id
_entity_poly.type
_entity_poly.pdbx_seq_one_letter_code
_entity_poly.pdbx_strand_id
1 'polypeptide(L)'
;MGPAKRCGKSRLLDVITESVHDPLITVNASAAAVFRSITDAPPTLLVDEADTLFGSVKVAEKNEEMRGLLNAGHQRNRPTLRVSGPNHEVAKFPTFAMAALAGIGDLPDTIMDRSIVIRMRRRRPGEKVAEFRTFRDTPALHALRDRFVAWLAPLHADAMELTPTMPVEDRAADTWQPLVSVADLAGGQWPDLARTACRVTAKHEAEQDQDSSSLGIRLLADIRRAFATEGNPPALRTGRLLDILNQDDETPWPEHTANGLTPRGLQILLKEYGISSATRRFHGNVQAKGFTRLQFADSWARYCPEPTPEPTTGA
;
A
#
# COMPACT_ATOMS: atom_id res chain seq x y z
N MET A 1 7.20 1.17 5.96
CA MET A 1 6.25 0.09 6.36
C MET A 1 6.96 -0.96 7.19
N GLY A 2 6.26 -1.71 8.05
CA GLY A 2 6.88 -2.83 8.76
C GLY A 2 5.85 -3.83 9.27
N PRO A 3 6.17 -5.13 9.33
CA PRO A 3 5.20 -6.17 9.63
C PRO A 3 4.78 -6.20 11.10
N ALA A 4 5.53 -5.52 11.97
CA ALA A 4 5.30 -5.56 13.41
C ALA A 4 5.73 -4.27 14.12
N LYS A 5 5.34 -4.17 15.40
CA LYS A 5 5.87 -3.19 16.35
C LYS A 5 7.38 -3.37 16.52
N ARG A 6 8.10 -2.28 16.88
CA ARG A 6 9.55 -2.27 17.18
C ARG A 6 10.49 -2.60 16.00
N CYS A 7 10.11 -2.25 14.78
CA CYS A 7 11.01 -2.30 13.61
C CYS A 7 11.80 -0.99 13.38
N GLY A 8 11.75 -0.02 14.31
CA GLY A 8 12.49 1.25 14.17
C GLY A 8 11.83 2.31 13.29
N LYS A 9 10.55 2.15 12.90
CA LYS A 9 9.84 3.09 12.01
C LYS A 9 9.78 4.53 12.54
N SER A 10 9.30 4.73 13.77
CA SER A 10 9.29 6.06 14.40
C SER A 10 10.69 6.63 14.52
N ARG A 11 11.70 5.79 14.78
CA ARG A 11 13.09 6.25 14.83
C ARG A 11 13.62 6.70 13.47
N LEU A 12 13.23 6.04 12.39
CA LEU A 12 13.53 6.51 11.04
C LEU A 12 12.86 7.88 10.79
N LEU A 13 11.60 8.06 11.20
CA LEU A 13 10.95 9.36 11.12
C LEU A 13 11.64 10.43 11.96
N ASP A 14 12.14 10.12 13.16
CA ASP A 14 12.92 11.07 13.98
C ASP A 14 14.14 11.59 13.18
N VAL A 15 14.87 10.69 12.51
CA VAL A 15 16.04 11.06 11.69
C VAL A 15 15.62 11.85 10.45
N ILE A 16 14.52 11.47 9.79
CA ILE A 16 13.97 12.20 8.64
C ILE A 16 13.56 13.61 9.06
N THR A 17 12.87 13.76 10.20
CA THR A 17 12.46 15.06 10.75
C THR A 17 13.61 16.05 10.81
N GLU A 18 14.78 15.59 11.23
CA GLU A 18 15.97 16.44 11.39
C GLU A 18 16.80 16.59 10.10
N SER A 19 16.40 15.99 8.98
CA SER A 19 17.16 16.04 7.72
C SER A 19 16.40 16.64 6.54
N VAL A 20 15.10 16.89 6.68
CA VAL A 20 14.24 17.41 5.60
C VAL A 20 14.03 18.92 5.67
N HIS A 21 13.47 19.47 4.59
CA HIS A 21 13.01 20.85 4.53
C HIS A 21 11.68 21.00 5.29
N ASP A 22 11.62 21.99 6.19
CA ASP A 22 10.42 22.41 6.94
C ASP A 22 9.52 21.23 7.40
N PRO A 23 9.97 20.43 8.38
CA PRO A 23 9.26 19.23 8.78
C PRO A 23 7.93 19.54 9.46
N LEU A 24 6.85 18.96 8.95
CA LEU A 24 5.53 18.95 9.57
C LEU A 24 5.21 17.54 10.06
N ILE A 25 5.57 17.25 11.30
CA ILE A 25 5.29 15.95 11.93
C ILE A 25 3.88 15.90 12.52
N THR A 26 3.19 14.80 12.27
CA THR A 26 1.86 14.54 12.81
C THR A 26 1.63 13.06 13.08
N VAL A 27 0.82 12.78 14.10
CA VAL A 27 0.33 11.43 14.42
C VAL A 27 -1.17 11.31 14.11
N ASN A 28 -1.93 12.40 14.20
CA ASN A 28 -3.38 12.42 14.01
C ASN A 28 -3.91 13.82 13.65
N ALA A 29 -3.30 14.47 12.66
CA ALA A 29 -3.81 15.75 12.16
C ALA A 29 -5.09 15.54 11.36
N SER A 30 -6.05 16.45 11.52
CA SER A 30 -7.21 16.49 10.65
C SER A 30 -6.81 16.89 9.23
N ALA A 31 -7.54 16.42 8.22
CA ALA A 31 -7.30 16.83 6.83
C ALA A 31 -7.33 18.36 6.68
N ALA A 32 -8.25 19.04 7.39
CA ALA A 32 -8.35 20.50 7.43
C ALA A 32 -7.09 21.19 7.96
N ALA A 33 -6.43 20.64 8.98
CA ALA A 33 -5.16 21.17 9.48
C ALA A 33 -4.07 21.01 8.43
N VAL A 34 -3.94 19.83 7.82
CA VAL A 34 -2.91 19.56 6.79
C VAL A 34 -3.11 20.45 5.56
N PHE A 35 -4.35 20.60 5.04
CA PHE A 35 -4.64 21.49 3.90
C PHE A 35 -4.21 22.93 4.13
N ARG A 36 -4.29 23.41 5.38
CA ARG A 36 -3.92 24.79 5.73
C ARG A 36 -2.42 24.97 6.00
N SER A 37 -1.70 23.87 6.21
CA SER A 37 -0.25 23.89 6.41
C SER A 37 0.53 23.78 5.09
N ILE A 38 -0.09 23.28 4.02
CA ILE A 38 0.55 23.21 2.70
C ILE A 38 0.46 24.58 2.02
N THR A 39 1.61 25.09 1.57
CA THR A 39 1.74 26.35 0.84
C THR A 39 2.47 26.14 -0.50
N ASP A 40 2.73 27.20 -1.25
CA ASP A 40 3.54 27.12 -2.49
C ASP A 40 4.99 26.68 -2.23
N ALA A 41 5.51 26.95 -1.03
CA ALA A 41 6.70 26.32 -0.48
C ALA A 41 6.26 25.25 0.52
N PRO A 42 5.96 24.02 0.06
CA PRO A 42 5.31 23.04 0.90
C PRO A 42 6.25 22.48 1.96
N PRO A 43 5.76 22.20 3.18
CA PRO A 43 6.52 21.50 4.19
C PRO A 43 6.76 20.04 3.78
N THR A 44 7.65 19.35 4.49
CA THR A 44 7.73 17.88 4.40
C THR A 44 6.78 17.26 5.42
N LEU A 45 5.72 16.61 4.94
CA LEU A 45 4.73 15.96 5.79
C LEU A 45 5.26 14.62 6.32
N LEU A 46 5.29 14.47 7.65
CA LEU A 46 5.75 13.25 8.31
C LEU A 46 4.60 12.68 9.13
N VAL A 47 4.06 11.54 8.71
CA VAL A 47 2.92 10.89 9.40
C VAL A 47 3.42 9.64 10.11
N ASP A 48 3.52 9.70 11.44
CA ASP A 48 3.75 8.50 12.25
C ASP A 48 2.43 7.80 12.56
N GLU A 49 2.49 6.50 12.82
CA GLU A 49 1.33 5.64 13.06
C GLU A 49 0.24 5.76 11.97
N ALA A 50 0.63 5.83 10.69
CA ALA A 50 -0.30 5.93 9.56
C ALA A 50 -1.32 4.76 9.49
N ASP A 51 -1.03 3.62 10.13
CA ASP A 51 -1.99 2.53 10.31
C ASP A 51 -3.19 2.89 11.21
N THR A 52 -3.09 3.94 12.04
CA THR A 52 -4.23 4.49 12.79
C THR A 52 -5.19 5.26 11.90
N LEU A 53 -4.73 5.76 10.75
CA LEU A 53 -5.54 6.45 9.75
C LEU A 53 -6.07 5.50 8.67
N PHE A 54 -5.33 4.43 8.36
CA PHE A 54 -5.65 3.58 7.21
C PHE A 54 -5.50 2.07 7.42
N GLY A 55 -5.13 1.59 8.61
CA GLY A 55 -4.81 0.18 8.87
C GLY A 55 -6.00 -0.78 8.87
N SER A 56 -7.22 -0.29 8.62
CA SER A 56 -8.37 -1.14 8.28
C SER A 56 -9.30 -0.40 7.34
N VAL A 57 -10.05 -1.14 6.52
CA VAL A 57 -10.93 -0.51 5.53
C VAL A 57 -11.96 0.44 6.15
N LYS A 58 -12.53 0.08 7.30
CA LYS A 58 -13.47 0.96 8.03
C LYS A 58 -12.83 2.28 8.49
N VAL A 59 -11.54 2.24 8.84
CA VAL A 59 -10.82 3.43 9.29
C VAL A 59 -10.37 4.25 8.08
N ALA A 60 -9.93 3.61 7.00
CA ALA A 60 -9.61 4.27 5.74
C ALA A 60 -10.83 5.00 5.14
N GLU A 61 -12.02 4.37 5.14
CA GLU A 61 -13.29 4.98 4.70
C GLU A 61 -13.68 6.22 5.52
N LYS A 62 -13.24 6.31 6.78
CA LYS A 62 -13.44 7.51 7.61
C LYS A 62 -12.42 8.61 7.35
N ASN A 63 -11.29 8.26 6.73
CA ASN A 63 -10.17 9.14 6.44
C ASN A 63 -10.01 9.39 4.92
N GLU A 64 -11.10 9.28 4.16
CA GLU A 64 -11.12 9.47 2.70
C GLU A 64 -10.58 10.84 2.28
N GLU A 65 -10.87 11.89 3.03
CA GLU A 65 -10.34 13.22 2.73
C GLU A 65 -8.82 13.27 2.83
N MET A 66 -8.25 12.57 3.83
CA MET A 66 -6.82 12.52 4.07
C MET A 66 -6.14 11.64 3.02
N ARG A 67 -6.76 10.51 2.65
CA ARG A 67 -6.32 9.69 1.50
C ARG A 67 -6.32 10.49 0.20
N GLY A 68 -7.41 11.22 -0.06
CA GLY A 68 -7.55 12.08 -1.23
C GLY A 68 -6.48 13.17 -1.28
N LEU A 69 -6.13 13.77 -0.13
CA LEU A 69 -5.05 14.74 -0.02
C LEU A 69 -3.69 14.12 -0.39
N LEU A 70 -3.31 12.96 0.17
CA LEU A 70 -2.05 12.29 -0.16
C LEU A 70 -1.97 11.94 -1.64
N ASN A 71 -3.06 11.41 -2.20
CA ASN A 71 -3.12 11.01 -3.60
C ASN A 71 -3.02 12.22 -4.55
N ALA A 72 -3.67 13.35 -4.20
CA ALA A 72 -3.57 14.58 -4.96
C ALA A 72 -2.17 15.20 -4.86
N GLY A 73 -1.57 15.13 -3.67
CA GLY A 73 -0.26 15.69 -3.37
C GLY A 73 0.93 14.97 -4.03
N HIS A 74 0.70 13.83 -4.69
CA HIS A 74 1.71 13.13 -5.47
C HIS A 74 2.25 13.95 -6.66
N GLN A 75 1.45 14.88 -7.20
CA GLN A 75 1.87 15.75 -8.30
C GLN A 75 1.53 17.21 -8.02
N ARG A 76 2.39 18.13 -8.51
CA ARG A 76 2.12 19.57 -8.45
C ARG A 76 0.88 19.94 -9.29
N ASN A 77 0.30 21.12 -8.99
CA ASN A 77 -0.81 21.72 -9.73
C ASN A 77 -2.15 20.94 -9.68
N ARG A 78 -2.39 20.16 -8.62
CA ARG A 78 -3.68 19.48 -8.36
C ARG A 78 -4.37 20.00 -7.08
N PRO A 79 -4.77 21.29 -7.03
CA PRO A 79 -5.33 21.88 -5.82
C PRO A 79 -6.66 21.23 -5.44
N THR A 80 -6.92 21.16 -4.14
CA THR A 80 -8.26 20.79 -3.65
C THR A 80 -9.13 22.03 -3.54
N LEU A 81 -10.43 21.88 -3.80
CA LEU A 81 -11.43 22.93 -3.62
C LEU A 81 -12.15 22.71 -2.29
N ARG A 82 -12.26 23.76 -1.49
CA ARG A 82 -13.03 23.76 -0.25
C ARG A 82 -13.84 25.04 -0.12
N VAL A 83 -15.06 24.91 0.36
CA VAL A 83 -15.85 26.06 0.79
C VAL A 83 -15.30 26.56 2.12
N SER A 84 -15.00 27.85 2.22
CA SER A 84 -14.39 28.45 3.41
C SER A 84 -14.97 29.82 3.74
N GLY A 85 -14.86 30.21 5.00
CA GLY A 85 -15.29 31.51 5.50
C GLY A 85 -16.80 31.65 5.69
N PRO A 86 -17.24 32.75 6.32
CA PRO A 86 -18.67 33.01 6.59
C PRO A 86 -19.50 33.24 5.32
N ASN A 87 -18.86 33.58 4.20
CA ASN A 87 -19.52 33.85 2.92
C ASN A 87 -19.62 32.60 2.01
N HIS A 88 -19.17 31.43 2.47
CA HIS A 88 -19.16 30.19 1.68
C HIS A 88 -18.44 30.30 0.32
N GLU A 89 -17.29 30.98 0.30
CA GLU A 89 -16.50 31.16 -0.91
C GLU A 89 -15.69 29.89 -1.22
N VAL A 90 -15.54 29.58 -2.51
CA VAL A 90 -14.72 28.45 -2.97
C VAL A 90 -13.25 28.87 -2.95
N ALA A 91 -12.47 28.26 -2.06
CA ALA A 91 -11.03 28.45 -1.95
C ALA A 91 -10.27 27.26 -2.55
N LYS A 92 -9.15 27.57 -3.22
CA LYS A 92 -8.17 26.59 -3.73
C LYS A 92 -7.07 26.40 -2.70
N PHE A 93 -6.80 25.16 -2.31
CA PHE A 93 -5.68 24.82 -1.43
C PHE A 93 -4.67 23.96 -2.20
N PRO A 94 -3.38 24.31 -2.18
CA PRO A 94 -2.34 23.45 -2.73
C PRO A 94 -2.29 22.13 -1.95
N THR A 95 -1.91 21.06 -2.64
CA THR A 95 -1.91 19.69 -2.08
C THR A 95 -0.55 19.02 -2.16
N PHE A 96 0.33 19.51 -3.03
CA PHE A 96 1.66 18.92 -3.22
C PHE A 96 2.54 19.16 -2.00
N ALA A 97 3.04 18.08 -1.42
CA ALA A 97 4.04 18.08 -0.36
C ALA A 97 4.83 16.77 -0.44
N MET A 98 6.13 16.83 -0.13
CA MET A 98 6.87 15.60 0.10
C MET A 98 6.34 14.93 1.36
N ALA A 99 6.11 13.62 1.31
CA ALA A 99 5.52 12.90 2.43
C ALA A 99 6.31 11.64 2.79
N ALA A 100 6.48 11.41 4.09
CA ALA A 100 6.95 10.14 4.64
C ALA A 100 5.88 9.57 5.58
N LEU A 101 5.45 8.34 5.31
CA LEU A 101 4.39 7.66 6.06
C LEU A 101 4.98 6.44 6.78
N ALA A 102 4.85 6.39 8.10
CA ALA A 102 5.25 5.23 8.89
C ALA A 102 4.01 4.52 9.43
N GLY A 103 3.79 3.29 8.96
CA GLY A 103 2.69 2.45 9.43
C GLY A 103 3.08 0.98 9.59
N ILE A 104 2.22 0.24 10.30
CA ILE A 104 2.23 -1.23 10.37
C ILE A 104 1.38 -1.80 9.22
N GLY A 105 1.88 -2.84 8.56
CA GLY A 105 1.19 -3.45 7.42
C GLY A 105 1.22 -2.55 6.19
N ASP A 106 0.27 -2.77 5.29
CA ASP A 106 0.07 -1.99 4.07
C ASP A 106 -0.91 -0.83 4.29
N LEU A 107 -0.66 0.26 3.55
CA LEU A 107 -1.60 1.36 3.40
C LEU A 107 -2.50 1.06 2.19
N PRO A 108 -3.60 1.82 1.98
CA PRO A 108 -4.44 1.66 0.81
C PRO A 108 -3.63 1.68 -0.49
N ASP A 109 -3.98 0.83 -1.45
CA ASP A 109 -3.24 0.64 -2.70
C ASP A 109 -2.99 1.94 -3.46
N THR A 110 -3.95 2.87 -3.41
CA THR A 110 -3.81 4.21 -4.03
C THR A 110 -2.76 5.12 -3.39
N ILE A 111 -2.28 4.78 -2.20
CA ILE A 111 -1.15 5.47 -1.57
C ILE A 111 0.13 4.68 -1.90
N MET A 112 0.05 3.35 -1.83
CA MET A 112 1.19 2.45 -2.07
C MET A 112 1.71 2.57 -3.52
N ASP A 113 0.82 2.65 -4.51
CA ASP A 113 1.13 2.83 -5.94
C ASP A 113 1.84 4.15 -6.28
N ARG A 114 1.81 5.13 -5.37
CA ARG A 114 2.40 6.47 -5.46
C ARG A 114 3.57 6.66 -4.47
N SER A 115 4.05 5.58 -3.87
CA SER A 115 5.04 5.60 -2.80
C SER A 115 6.22 4.68 -3.10
N ILE A 116 7.39 5.04 -2.56
CA ILE A 116 8.52 4.12 -2.48
C ILE A 116 8.43 3.37 -1.15
N VAL A 117 8.11 2.09 -1.21
CA VAL A 117 7.84 1.29 -0.01
C VAL A 117 9.15 0.78 0.60
N ILE A 118 9.51 1.33 1.78
CA ILE A 118 10.64 0.81 2.57
C ILE A 118 10.10 -0.18 3.62
N ARG A 119 10.34 -1.47 3.39
CA ARG A 119 9.95 -2.58 4.28
C ARG A 119 10.96 -2.77 5.42
N MET A 120 10.70 -2.17 6.57
CA MET A 120 11.54 -2.29 7.76
C MET A 120 11.29 -3.62 8.49
N ARG A 121 12.36 -4.30 8.89
CA ARG A 121 12.33 -5.57 9.63
C ARG A 121 12.86 -5.37 11.05
N ARG A 122 12.47 -6.25 11.97
CA ARG A 122 13.06 -6.27 13.31
C ARG A 122 14.52 -6.67 13.18
N ARG A 123 15.38 -6.01 13.97
CA ARG A 123 16.78 -6.42 14.13
C ARG A 123 16.86 -7.87 14.57
N ARG A 124 17.85 -8.60 14.07
CA ARG A 124 18.16 -9.94 14.58
C ARG A 124 18.81 -9.86 15.97
N PRO A 125 18.70 -10.93 16.79
CA PRO A 125 19.54 -11.05 17.97
C PRO A 125 21.01 -10.90 17.60
N GLY A 126 21.73 -9.97 18.24
CA GLY A 126 23.15 -9.71 17.98
C GLY A 126 23.44 -8.54 17.01
N GLU A 127 22.47 -8.08 16.23
CA GLU A 127 22.63 -6.85 15.44
C GLU A 127 22.66 -5.63 16.37
N LYS A 128 23.80 -4.94 16.38
CA LYS A 128 24.01 -3.72 17.13
C LYS A 128 23.87 -2.52 16.20
N VAL A 129 23.02 -1.58 16.60
CA VAL A 129 22.87 -0.28 15.95
C VAL A 129 23.23 0.80 16.97
N ALA A 130 23.88 1.86 16.51
CA ALA A 130 24.14 3.01 17.35
C ALA A 130 22.80 3.59 17.83
N GLU A 131 22.72 3.91 19.12
CA GLU A 131 21.54 4.55 19.66
C GLU A 131 21.48 6.00 19.20
N PHE A 132 20.35 6.42 18.63
CA PHE A 132 20.15 7.81 18.27
C PHE A 132 19.72 8.64 19.48
N ARG A 133 20.34 9.79 19.63
CA ARG A 133 20.17 10.75 20.72
C ARG A 133 19.96 12.11 20.10
N THR A 134 18.73 12.64 20.18
CA THR A 134 18.32 13.91 19.58
C THR A 134 19.35 15.02 19.82
N PHE A 135 19.70 15.30 21.07
CA PHE A 135 20.65 16.38 21.37
C PHE A 135 22.05 16.18 20.74
N ARG A 136 22.55 14.93 20.68
CA ARG A 136 23.88 14.62 20.16
C ARG A 136 23.91 14.59 18.64
N ASP A 137 22.89 14.01 18.02
CA ASP A 137 22.92 13.61 16.62
C ASP A 137 22.23 14.63 15.70
N THR A 138 21.25 15.40 16.20
CA THR A 138 20.53 16.42 15.42
C THR A 138 21.45 17.44 14.76
N PRO A 139 22.48 18.02 15.42
CA PRO A 139 23.37 19.00 14.78
C PRO A 139 24.06 18.48 13.51
N ALA A 140 24.45 17.20 13.49
CA ALA A 140 25.08 16.59 12.32
C ALA A 140 24.08 16.40 11.16
N LEU A 141 22.83 16.09 11.48
CA LEU A 141 21.75 15.97 10.49
C LEU A 141 21.39 17.33 9.88
N HIS A 142 21.33 18.39 10.69
CA HIS A 142 21.13 19.76 10.20
C HIS A 142 22.28 20.18 9.27
N ALA A 143 23.54 19.95 9.67
CA ALA A 143 24.69 20.24 8.84
C ALA A 143 24.66 19.49 7.49
N LEU A 144 24.18 18.24 7.49
CA LEU A 144 24.01 17.46 6.27
C LEU A 144 22.90 18.04 5.37
N ARG A 145 21.73 18.38 5.95
CA ARG A 145 20.64 19.04 5.23
C ARG A 145 21.12 20.34 4.59
N ASP A 146 21.82 21.18 5.33
CA ASP A 146 22.27 22.48 4.85
C ASP A 146 23.29 22.34 3.70
N ARG A 147 24.13 21.30 3.75
CA ARG A 147 25.02 20.93 2.63
C ARG A 147 24.24 20.47 1.40
N PHE A 148 23.18 19.67 1.56
CA PHE A 148 22.34 19.28 0.44
C PHE A 148 21.63 20.48 -0.18
N VAL A 149 21.11 21.41 0.63
CA VAL A 149 20.51 22.65 0.14
C VAL A 149 21.52 23.48 -0.64
N ALA A 150 22.71 23.72 -0.07
CA ALA A 150 23.75 24.49 -0.73
C ALA A 150 24.20 23.89 -2.07
N TRP A 151 24.17 22.56 -2.19
CA TRP A 151 24.53 21.86 -3.42
C TRP A 151 23.39 21.82 -4.46
N LEU A 152 22.16 21.51 -4.06
CA LEU A 152 21.04 21.29 -4.98
C LEU A 152 20.30 22.57 -5.37
N ALA A 153 20.27 23.60 -4.51
CA ALA A 153 19.60 24.86 -4.82
C ALA A 153 20.08 25.51 -6.14
N PRO A 154 21.39 25.62 -6.44
CA PRO A 154 21.83 26.18 -7.72
C PRO A 154 21.53 25.28 -8.93
N LEU A 155 21.32 23.98 -8.70
CA LEU A 155 21.03 23.00 -9.76
C LEU A 155 19.53 22.79 -10.01
N HIS A 156 18.66 23.56 -9.34
CA HIS A 156 17.23 23.30 -9.37
C HIS A 156 16.62 23.35 -10.79
N ALA A 157 17.00 24.35 -11.59
CA ALA A 157 16.50 24.48 -12.97
C ALA A 157 16.92 23.28 -13.81
N ASP A 158 18.21 22.95 -13.82
CA ASP A 158 18.75 21.78 -14.54
C ASP A 158 18.07 20.49 -14.09
N ALA A 159 17.88 20.31 -12.76
CA ALA A 159 17.23 19.15 -12.19
C ALA A 159 15.78 18.96 -12.65
N MET A 160 15.06 20.05 -12.92
CA MET A 160 13.67 20.00 -13.43
C MET A 160 13.58 19.63 -14.90
N GLU A 161 14.66 19.80 -15.68
CA GLU A 161 14.71 19.42 -17.10
C GLU A 161 15.25 18.00 -17.32
N LEU A 162 15.81 17.37 -16.28
CA LEU A 162 16.34 16.00 -16.37
C LEU A 162 15.26 14.98 -16.70
N THR A 163 15.52 14.20 -17.75
CA THR A 163 14.71 13.06 -18.19
C THR A 163 15.53 11.77 -18.09
N PRO A 164 15.83 11.30 -16.86
CA PRO A 164 16.69 10.15 -16.67
C PRO A 164 16.06 8.88 -17.25
N THR A 165 16.87 7.99 -17.79
CA THR A 165 16.40 6.66 -18.20
C THR A 165 15.97 5.85 -16.98
N MET A 166 14.70 5.43 -16.96
CA MET A 166 14.10 4.70 -15.86
C MET A 166 14.11 3.19 -16.11
N PRO A 167 14.33 2.36 -15.07
CA PRO A 167 14.27 0.89 -15.19
C PRO A 167 12.85 0.32 -15.00
N VAL A 168 11.85 1.18 -14.84
CA VAL A 168 10.44 0.88 -14.57
C VAL A 168 9.57 1.86 -15.35
N GLU A 169 8.27 1.59 -15.44
CA GLU A 169 7.29 2.38 -16.21
C GLU A 169 6.18 2.96 -15.31
N ASP A 170 5.30 3.79 -15.90
CA ASP A 170 4.12 4.38 -15.27
C ASP A 170 4.39 5.07 -13.92
N ARG A 171 3.52 4.85 -12.93
CA ARG A 171 3.60 5.50 -11.61
C ARG A 171 4.88 5.18 -10.86
N ALA A 172 5.45 4.00 -11.08
CA ALA A 172 6.73 3.64 -10.48
C ALA A 172 7.85 4.54 -11.03
N ALA A 173 7.83 4.82 -12.34
CA ALA A 173 8.76 5.77 -12.95
C ALA A 173 8.56 7.18 -12.38
N ASP A 174 7.32 7.68 -12.35
CA ASP A 174 6.99 9.01 -11.81
C ASP A 174 7.49 9.19 -10.37
N THR A 175 7.34 8.15 -9.53
CA THR A 175 7.73 8.19 -8.12
C THR A 175 9.25 8.16 -7.94
N TRP A 176 9.96 7.37 -8.74
CA TRP A 176 11.42 7.20 -8.62
C TRP A 176 12.23 8.26 -9.37
N GLN A 177 11.67 8.89 -10.40
CA GLN A 177 12.38 9.83 -11.26
C GLN A 177 13.12 10.92 -10.46
N PRO A 178 12.51 11.60 -9.45
CA PRO A 178 13.23 12.63 -8.70
C PRO A 178 14.49 12.11 -7.98
N LEU A 179 14.45 10.88 -7.45
CA LEU A 179 15.59 10.27 -6.78
C LEU A 179 16.69 9.89 -7.77
N VAL A 180 16.31 9.40 -8.95
CA VAL A 180 17.26 9.08 -10.02
C VAL A 180 17.90 10.36 -10.58
N SER A 181 17.13 11.44 -10.76
CA SER A 181 17.67 12.75 -11.17
C SER A 181 18.71 13.28 -10.19
N VAL A 182 18.45 13.21 -8.88
CA VAL A 182 19.44 13.60 -7.85
C VAL A 182 20.68 12.70 -7.89
N ALA A 183 20.51 11.40 -8.12
CA ALA A 183 21.62 10.47 -8.26
C ALA A 183 22.48 10.74 -9.51
N ASP A 184 21.85 11.09 -10.63
CA ASP A 184 22.52 11.49 -11.87
C ASP A 184 23.34 12.77 -11.67
N LEU A 185 22.80 13.77 -10.95
CA LEU A 185 23.54 14.97 -10.55
C LEU A 185 24.70 14.68 -9.59
N ALA A 186 24.55 13.70 -8.70
CA ALA A 186 25.60 13.30 -7.77
C ALA A 186 26.79 12.61 -8.48
N GLY A 187 26.51 11.91 -9.59
CA GLY A 187 27.49 11.18 -10.37
C GLY A 187 28.20 10.04 -9.60
N GLY A 188 29.34 9.61 -10.10
CA GLY A 188 30.08 8.48 -9.55
C GLY A 188 29.24 7.19 -9.60
N GLN A 189 29.10 6.50 -8.47
CA GLN A 189 28.32 5.25 -8.37
C GLN A 189 26.82 5.47 -8.11
N TRP A 190 26.39 6.70 -7.78
CA TRP A 190 25.01 6.97 -7.39
C TRP A 190 23.97 6.67 -8.49
N PRO A 191 24.20 7.02 -9.78
CA PRO A 191 23.27 6.72 -10.87
C PRO A 191 22.88 5.24 -10.95
N ASP A 192 23.87 4.34 -10.83
CA ASP A 192 23.68 2.90 -10.94
C ASP A 192 23.03 2.31 -9.69
N LEU A 193 23.41 2.81 -8.50
CA LEU A 193 22.81 2.40 -7.24
C LEU A 193 21.33 2.78 -7.16
N ALA A 194 20.96 3.99 -7.58
CA ALA A 194 19.58 4.45 -7.57
C ALA A 194 18.69 3.62 -8.51
N ARG A 195 19.14 3.36 -9.75
CA ARG A 195 18.42 2.51 -10.71
C ARG A 195 18.32 1.05 -10.24
N THR A 196 19.37 0.54 -9.59
CA THR A 196 19.34 -0.80 -8.99
C THR A 196 18.34 -0.88 -7.85
N ALA A 197 18.34 0.10 -6.94
CA ALA A 197 17.38 0.18 -5.84
C ALA A 197 15.93 0.29 -6.36
N CYS A 198 15.70 1.12 -7.39
CA CYS A 198 14.42 1.25 -8.06
C CYS A 198 13.93 -0.10 -8.59
N ARG A 199 14.74 -0.78 -9.41
CA ARG A 199 14.38 -2.08 -10.01
C ARG A 199 14.11 -3.16 -8.96
N VAL A 200 14.96 -3.28 -7.95
CA VAL A 200 14.82 -4.30 -6.90
C VAL A 200 13.58 -4.04 -6.04
N THR A 201 13.33 -2.79 -5.66
CA THR A 201 12.18 -2.44 -4.82
C THR A 201 10.86 -2.60 -5.59
N ALA A 202 10.79 -2.11 -6.83
CA ALA A 202 9.60 -2.25 -7.66
C ALA A 202 9.28 -3.72 -7.96
N LYS A 203 10.31 -4.53 -8.28
CA LYS A 203 10.14 -5.97 -8.47
C LYS A 203 9.62 -6.65 -7.20
N HIS A 204 10.15 -6.31 -6.03
CA HIS A 204 9.72 -6.91 -4.78
C HIS A 204 8.27 -6.60 -4.42
N GLU A 205 7.81 -5.36 -4.65
CA GLU A 205 6.41 -5.00 -4.40
C GLU A 205 5.49 -5.68 -5.44
N ALA A 206 5.90 -5.76 -6.72
CA ALA A 206 5.14 -6.51 -7.73
C ALA A 206 5.02 -8.01 -7.40
N GLU A 207 6.08 -8.63 -6.86
CA GLU A 207 6.04 -10.01 -6.38
C GLU A 207 5.12 -10.17 -5.16
N GLN A 208 5.12 -9.23 -4.20
CA GLN A 208 4.19 -9.26 -3.07
C GLN A 208 2.72 -9.12 -3.49
N ASP A 209 2.43 -8.25 -4.46
CA ASP A 209 1.09 -8.11 -5.03
C ASP A 209 0.66 -9.37 -5.79
N GLN A 210 1.61 -10.04 -6.46
CA GLN A 210 1.35 -11.33 -7.11
C GLN A 210 1.14 -12.46 -6.10
N ASP A 211 1.85 -12.48 -4.97
CA ASP A 211 1.67 -13.49 -3.92
C ASP A 211 0.30 -13.35 -3.23
N SER A 212 -0.16 -12.13 -2.95
CA SER A 212 -1.50 -11.88 -2.41
C SER A 212 -2.60 -12.20 -3.43
N SER A 213 -2.42 -11.75 -4.68
CA SER A 213 -3.32 -12.04 -5.79
C SER A 213 -3.38 -13.54 -6.11
N SER A 214 -2.24 -14.25 -6.11
CA SER A 214 -2.19 -15.69 -6.39
C SER A 214 -2.86 -16.52 -5.30
N LEU A 215 -2.77 -16.11 -4.02
CA LEU A 215 -3.52 -16.73 -2.94
C LEU A 215 -5.04 -16.51 -3.09
N GLY A 216 -5.47 -15.30 -3.49
CA GLY A 216 -6.86 -15.00 -3.79
C GLY A 216 -7.40 -15.77 -5.00
N ILE A 217 -6.61 -15.89 -6.07
CA ILE A 217 -6.96 -16.65 -7.27
C ILE A 217 -7.03 -18.15 -6.95
N ARG A 218 -6.07 -18.67 -6.18
CA ARG A 218 -6.12 -20.06 -5.67
C ARG A 218 -7.37 -20.29 -4.82
N LEU A 219 -7.72 -19.35 -3.95
CA LEU A 219 -8.96 -19.42 -3.16
C LEU A 219 -10.19 -19.48 -4.07
N LEU A 220 -10.28 -18.63 -5.10
CA LEU A 220 -11.40 -18.66 -6.05
C LEU A 220 -11.52 -20.02 -6.75
N ALA A 221 -10.38 -20.60 -7.20
CA ALA A 221 -10.34 -21.91 -7.81
C ALA A 221 -10.79 -23.01 -6.83
N ASP A 222 -10.34 -22.95 -5.58
CA ASP A 222 -10.66 -23.92 -4.55
C ASP A 222 -12.12 -23.84 -4.10
N ILE A 223 -12.68 -22.63 -4.03
CA ILE A 223 -14.12 -22.43 -3.82
C ILE A 223 -14.91 -23.02 -4.99
N ARG A 224 -14.44 -22.89 -6.24
CA ARG A 224 -15.10 -23.52 -7.40
C ARG A 224 -15.14 -25.04 -7.25
N ARG A 225 -14.02 -25.64 -6.85
CA ARG A 225 -13.92 -27.08 -6.54
C ARG A 225 -14.89 -27.46 -5.41
N ALA A 226 -14.95 -26.68 -4.33
CA ALA A 226 -15.86 -26.93 -3.22
C ALA A 226 -17.35 -26.88 -3.64
N PHE A 227 -17.75 -25.92 -4.50
CA PHE A 227 -19.10 -25.91 -5.07
C PHE A 227 -19.36 -27.14 -5.94
N ALA A 228 -18.39 -27.59 -6.73
CA ALA A 228 -18.51 -28.79 -7.55
C ALA A 228 -18.69 -30.06 -6.70
N THR A 229 -17.93 -30.21 -5.60
CA THR A 229 -18.04 -31.32 -4.64
C THR A 229 -19.45 -31.43 -4.05
N GLU A 230 -20.13 -30.31 -3.83
CA GLU A 230 -21.49 -30.27 -3.29
C GLU A 230 -22.58 -30.36 -4.39
N GLY A 231 -22.21 -30.67 -5.64
CA GLY A 231 -23.15 -30.80 -6.75
C GLY A 231 -23.59 -29.47 -7.37
N ASN A 232 -22.75 -28.44 -7.28
CA ASN A 232 -22.99 -27.09 -7.79
C ASN A 232 -24.32 -26.44 -7.33
N PRO A 233 -24.59 -26.38 -6.01
CA PRO A 233 -25.82 -25.78 -5.51
C PRO A 233 -25.86 -24.27 -5.84
N PRO A 234 -27.06 -23.67 -5.94
CA PRO A 234 -27.19 -22.23 -6.20
C PRO A 234 -26.59 -21.36 -5.08
N ALA A 235 -26.51 -21.90 -3.85
CA ALA A 235 -25.85 -21.27 -2.72
C ALA A 235 -25.23 -22.31 -1.79
N LEU A 236 -24.12 -21.95 -1.15
CA LEU A 236 -23.42 -22.78 -0.17
C LEU A 236 -23.25 -22.03 1.15
N ARG A 237 -23.44 -22.72 2.28
CA ARG A 237 -23.27 -22.15 3.62
C ARG A 237 -21.80 -21.86 3.88
N THR A 238 -21.49 -20.74 4.54
CA THR A 238 -20.11 -20.36 4.86
C THR A 238 -19.42 -21.43 5.72
N GLY A 239 -20.13 -22.01 6.69
CA GLY A 239 -19.61 -23.11 7.50
C GLY A 239 -19.20 -24.31 6.64
N ARG A 240 -20.11 -24.80 5.78
CA ARG A 240 -19.83 -25.94 4.90
C ARG A 240 -18.68 -25.67 3.93
N LEU A 241 -18.62 -24.45 3.37
CA LEU A 241 -17.52 -24.06 2.49
C LEU A 241 -16.17 -24.10 3.22
N LEU A 242 -16.11 -23.58 4.45
CA LEU A 242 -14.90 -23.62 5.26
C LEU A 242 -14.52 -25.05 5.66
N ASP A 243 -15.51 -25.89 5.98
CA ASP A 243 -15.25 -27.31 6.27
C ASP A 243 -14.56 -28.00 5.10
N ILE A 244 -15.04 -27.77 3.87
CA ILE A 244 -14.44 -28.35 2.65
C ILE A 244 -13.04 -27.80 2.43
N LEU A 245 -12.85 -26.48 2.49
CA LEU A 245 -11.54 -25.86 2.27
C LEU A 245 -10.51 -26.33 3.31
N ASN A 246 -10.88 -26.43 4.58
CA ASN A 246 -9.99 -26.86 5.66
C ASN A 246 -9.79 -28.38 5.76
N GLN A 247 -10.50 -29.19 4.97
CA GLN A 247 -10.30 -30.65 4.89
C GLN A 247 -9.40 -31.06 3.71
N ASP A 248 -9.03 -30.12 2.84
CA ASP A 248 -8.13 -30.38 1.71
C ASP A 248 -6.68 -30.12 2.12
N ASP A 249 -5.99 -31.16 2.61
CA ASP A 249 -4.59 -31.11 3.06
C ASP A 249 -3.59 -30.76 1.93
N GLU A 250 -4.02 -30.81 0.66
CA GLU A 250 -3.22 -30.38 -0.50
C GLU A 250 -3.30 -28.86 -0.74
N THR A 251 -4.06 -28.14 0.08
CA THR A 251 -4.26 -26.68 -0.01
C THR A 251 -3.69 -25.95 1.21
N PRO A 252 -3.43 -24.64 1.13
CA PRO A 252 -2.88 -23.89 2.27
C PRO A 252 -3.92 -23.58 3.36
N TRP A 253 -5.21 -23.90 3.14
CA TRP A 253 -6.30 -23.48 4.02
C TRP A 253 -6.27 -24.10 5.42
N PRO A 254 -5.97 -25.40 5.61
CA PRO A 254 -5.87 -26.02 6.93
C PRO A 254 -4.82 -25.33 7.82
N GLU A 255 -3.75 -24.80 7.23
CA GLU A 255 -2.64 -24.13 7.93
C GLU A 255 -2.70 -22.59 7.84
N HIS A 256 -3.72 -22.03 7.18
CA HIS A 256 -3.81 -20.59 6.93
C HIS A 256 -3.83 -19.75 8.23
N THR A 257 -4.36 -20.31 9.33
CA THR A 257 -4.15 -19.80 10.68
C THR A 257 -3.94 -20.97 11.63
N ALA A 258 -3.68 -20.70 12.91
CA ALA A 258 -3.62 -21.76 13.94
C ALA A 258 -4.90 -22.63 14.02
N ASN A 259 -6.03 -22.15 13.46
CA ASN A 259 -7.30 -22.87 13.40
C ASN A 259 -7.80 -23.03 11.93
N GLY A 260 -6.90 -23.02 10.95
CA GLY A 260 -7.25 -23.05 9.52
C GLY A 260 -7.87 -21.76 8.98
N LEU A 261 -8.48 -21.82 7.81
CA LEU A 261 -9.17 -20.69 7.20
C LEU A 261 -10.44 -20.39 8.00
N THR A 262 -10.55 -19.16 8.50
CA THR A 262 -11.68 -18.70 9.33
C THR A 262 -12.70 -17.91 8.51
N PRO A 263 -13.95 -17.72 8.98
CA PRO A 263 -14.93 -16.88 8.28
C PRO A 263 -14.42 -15.45 8.02
N ARG A 264 -13.64 -14.90 8.96
CA ARG A 264 -13.03 -13.58 8.81
C ARG A 264 -11.92 -13.59 7.75
N GLY A 265 -11.05 -14.60 7.76
CA GLY A 265 -9.98 -14.76 6.75
C GLY A 265 -10.56 -14.90 5.35
N LEU A 266 -11.56 -15.77 5.19
CA LEU A 266 -12.30 -15.94 3.93
C LEU A 266 -12.90 -14.63 3.42
N GLN A 267 -13.51 -13.84 4.31
CA GLN A 267 -14.12 -12.56 3.93
C GLN A 267 -13.10 -11.47 3.57
N ILE A 268 -11.89 -11.53 4.13
CA ILE A 268 -10.78 -10.62 3.77
C ILE A 268 -10.29 -10.97 2.36
N LEU A 269 -9.98 -12.24 2.09
CA LEU A 269 -9.47 -12.68 0.79
C LEU A 269 -10.48 -12.49 -0.34
N LEU A 270 -11.78 -12.66 -0.07
CA LEU A 270 -12.83 -12.46 -1.08
C LEU A 270 -13.20 -10.98 -1.33
N LYS A 271 -12.70 -10.06 -0.48
CA LYS A 271 -13.08 -8.64 -0.55
C LYS A 271 -12.62 -7.98 -1.84
N GLU A 272 -11.43 -8.33 -2.32
CA GLU A 272 -10.82 -7.79 -3.54
C GLU A 272 -11.65 -8.10 -4.80
N TYR A 273 -12.39 -9.22 -4.77
CA TYR A 273 -13.29 -9.62 -5.85
C TYR A 273 -14.72 -9.06 -5.70
N GLY A 274 -14.97 -8.23 -4.69
CA GLY A 274 -16.30 -7.72 -4.38
C GLY A 274 -17.26 -8.79 -3.84
N ILE A 275 -16.74 -9.93 -3.37
CA ILE A 275 -17.56 -11.06 -2.93
C ILE A 275 -17.74 -11.03 -1.41
N SER A 276 -19.00 -11.11 -0.97
CA SER A 276 -19.33 -11.13 0.46
C SER A 276 -20.43 -12.10 0.82
N SER A 277 -20.33 -12.64 2.03
CA SER A 277 -21.35 -13.52 2.60
C SER A 277 -22.58 -12.74 3.05
N ALA A 278 -23.76 -13.27 2.76
CA ALA A 278 -25.03 -12.70 3.20
C ALA A 278 -25.81 -13.72 4.04
N THR A 279 -26.71 -13.24 4.90
CA THR A 279 -27.65 -14.12 5.60
C THR A 279 -28.70 -14.58 4.61
N ARG A 280 -28.86 -15.89 4.44
CA ARG A 280 -29.74 -16.51 3.44
C ARG A 280 -30.52 -17.66 4.06
N ARG A 281 -31.68 -17.96 3.49
CA ARG A 281 -32.48 -19.15 3.83
C ARG A 281 -32.00 -20.33 2.98
N PHE A 282 -31.66 -21.41 3.65
CA PHE A 282 -31.30 -22.69 3.05
C PHE A 282 -32.44 -23.69 3.23
N HIS A 283 -32.32 -24.86 2.59
CA HIS A 283 -33.30 -25.95 2.74
C HIS A 283 -33.53 -26.31 4.22
N GLY A 284 -34.76 -26.65 4.58
CA GLY A 284 -35.16 -26.86 5.98
C GLY A 284 -35.40 -25.56 6.78
N ASN A 285 -35.58 -24.43 6.10
CA ASN A 285 -35.88 -23.11 6.70
C ASN A 285 -34.78 -22.57 7.64
N VAL A 286 -33.54 -23.05 7.46
CA VAL A 286 -32.38 -22.62 8.25
C VAL A 286 -31.85 -21.30 7.70
N GLN A 287 -31.73 -20.29 8.56
CA GLN A 287 -31.05 -19.04 8.22
C GLN A 287 -29.57 -19.12 8.61
N ALA A 288 -28.68 -18.91 7.64
CA ALA A 288 -27.24 -18.94 7.87
C ALA A 288 -26.51 -17.97 6.94
N LYS A 289 -25.25 -17.66 7.26
CA LYS A 289 -24.34 -16.97 6.32
C LYS A 289 -23.95 -17.92 5.19
N GLY A 290 -23.90 -17.40 3.97
CA GLY A 290 -23.41 -18.15 2.82
C GLY A 290 -23.22 -17.29 1.58
N PHE A 291 -22.74 -17.95 0.54
CA PHE A 291 -22.44 -17.35 -0.75
C PHE A 291 -23.30 -17.98 -1.84
N THR A 292 -23.77 -17.17 -2.78
CA THR A 292 -24.41 -17.69 -4.00
C THR A 292 -23.36 -18.01 -5.04
N ARG A 293 -23.54 -19.09 -5.79
CA ARG A 293 -22.65 -19.47 -6.89
C ARG A 293 -22.47 -18.33 -7.90
N LEU A 294 -23.55 -17.59 -8.17
CA LEU A 294 -23.55 -16.46 -9.10
C LEU A 294 -22.61 -15.32 -8.70
N GLN A 295 -22.35 -15.12 -7.39
CA GLN A 295 -21.41 -14.09 -6.92
C GLN A 295 -19.97 -14.35 -7.40
N PHE A 296 -19.63 -15.61 -7.67
CA PHE A 296 -18.29 -15.99 -8.13
C PHE A 296 -18.17 -16.09 -9.65
N ALA A 297 -19.27 -15.99 -10.40
CA ALA A 297 -19.28 -16.30 -11.83
C ALA A 297 -18.32 -15.40 -12.63
N ASP A 298 -18.33 -14.08 -12.39
CA ASP A 298 -17.42 -13.13 -13.05
C ASP A 298 -15.96 -13.38 -12.66
N SER A 299 -15.68 -13.55 -11.37
CA SER A 299 -14.32 -13.81 -10.88
C SER A 299 -13.76 -15.15 -11.39
N TRP A 300 -14.58 -16.20 -11.47
CA TRP A 300 -14.16 -17.48 -12.06
C TRP A 300 -13.88 -17.36 -13.56
N ALA A 301 -14.70 -16.61 -14.30
CA ALA A 301 -14.48 -16.40 -15.73
C ALA A 301 -13.18 -15.63 -16.02
N ARG A 302 -12.83 -14.66 -15.17
CA ARG A 302 -11.62 -13.83 -15.33
C ARG A 302 -10.35 -14.50 -14.86
N TYR A 303 -10.40 -15.16 -13.70
CA TYR A 303 -9.21 -15.58 -12.97
C TYR A 303 -9.04 -17.09 -12.87
N CYS A 304 -10.06 -17.88 -13.22
CA CYS A 304 -10.03 -19.33 -13.20
C CYS A 304 -10.55 -19.93 -14.52
N PRO A 305 -10.10 -19.51 -15.71
CA PRO A 305 -10.61 -20.07 -16.96
C PRO A 305 -10.42 -21.59 -17.00
N GLU A 306 -11.41 -22.33 -17.49
CA GLU A 306 -11.23 -23.76 -17.72
C GLU A 306 -10.15 -23.95 -18.81
N PRO A 307 -9.22 -24.90 -18.63
CA PRO A 307 -8.24 -25.19 -19.67
C PRO A 307 -8.99 -25.53 -20.96
N THR A 308 -8.68 -24.80 -22.03
CA THR A 308 -9.27 -25.06 -23.34
C THR A 308 -8.89 -26.49 -23.74
N PRO A 309 -9.85 -27.36 -24.10
CA PRO A 309 -9.50 -28.70 -24.55
C PRO A 309 -8.59 -28.58 -25.77
N GLU A 310 -7.41 -29.20 -25.71
CA GLU A 310 -6.50 -29.27 -26.85
C GLU A 310 -7.25 -29.88 -28.04
N PRO A 311 -7.08 -29.33 -29.26
CA PRO A 311 -7.69 -29.92 -30.44
C PRO A 311 -7.10 -31.31 -30.63
N THR A 312 -7.96 -32.32 -30.49
CA THR A 312 -7.67 -33.71 -30.85
C THR A 312 -7.17 -33.71 -32.30
N THR A 313 -5.87 -33.89 -32.47
CA THR A 313 -5.30 -34.07 -33.80
C THR A 313 -5.70 -35.47 -34.23
N GLY A 314 -6.78 -35.54 -35.02
CA GLY A 314 -7.26 -36.79 -35.60
C GLY A 314 -6.18 -37.40 -36.50
N ALA A 315 -5.99 -38.71 -36.35
CA ALA A 315 -5.14 -39.57 -37.17
C ALA A 315 -5.62 -39.65 -38.63
#